data_AF-A0A1B1M793-F1
#
_entry.id   AF-A0A1B1M793-F1
#
_cell.length_a   1.000
_cell.length_b   1.000
_cell.length_c   1.000
_cell.angle_alpha   90.00
_cell.angle_beta   90.00
_cell.angle_gamma   90.00
#
_symmetry.space_group_name_H-M   'P 1'
#
loop_
_entity.id
_entity.type
_entity.pdbx_description
1 polymer ?
#
loop_
_entity_poly.entity_id
_entity_poly.type
_entity_poly.pdbx_seq_one_letter_code
_entity_poly.pdbx_strand_id
1 'polypeptide(L)'
;MASPATSAFRTGLLVIQPLRRRHCAECRGGPLSLLVVEDGAPRCLDCADLGHLVFLPRGDTALTRRSREESSLSAVVVRFNRRRGRYERQGVLVEEAGLARAEARCLEDAEARRRRRMRDARRRAAEDVRFTEAFAAEIGRLFPECPTERARAIAAHASVRGSGRVGRSAAGRALSGAAVVSAVVASVRHVDTPYDQLLMSGVARHEARRRIAAGVEAVLAGWRPAEAGRTAEDEEEEVGWTGRSRMASRGSGMGSVAVRGFTGGDGDAGRGLGPMGETRSS
;
A
#
# COMPACT_ATOMS: atom_id res chain seq x y z
N MET A 1 -41.80 25.46 13.62
CA MET A 1 -40.65 25.01 14.43
C MET A 1 -40.22 23.67 13.90
N ALA A 2 -39.14 23.63 13.12
CA ALA A 2 -38.64 22.42 12.47
C ALA A 2 -37.73 21.66 13.44
N SER A 3 -38.10 20.43 13.78
CA SER A 3 -37.18 19.51 14.46
C SER A 3 -36.18 18.96 13.44
N PRO A 4 -34.87 19.05 13.69
CA PRO A 4 -33.87 18.47 12.80
C PRO A 4 -33.92 16.95 12.94
N ALA A 5 -34.24 16.26 11.84
CA ALA A 5 -34.10 14.81 11.76
C ALA A 5 -32.61 14.46 11.84
N THR A 6 -32.22 13.91 12.98
CA THR A 6 -30.88 13.38 13.25
C THR A 6 -30.55 12.29 12.23
N SER A 7 -29.63 12.59 11.31
CA SER A 7 -29.21 11.70 10.23
C SER A 7 -28.60 10.41 10.78
N ALA A 8 -29.26 9.28 10.56
CA ALA A 8 -28.75 7.94 10.89
C ALA A 8 -27.96 7.34 9.71
N PHE A 9 -26.93 8.03 9.21
CA PHE A 9 -25.97 7.42 8.27
C PHE A 9 -25.01 6.47 9.01
N ARG A 10 -25.49 5.32 9.50
CA ARG A 10 -24.63 4.21 9.97
C ARG A 10 -25.28 2.85 9.73
N THR A 11 -25.42 2.47 8.46
CA THR A 11 -25.16 1.14 7.85
C THR A 11 -25.56 1.33 6.39
N GLY A 12 -24.59 1.42 5.48
CA GLY A 12 -24.90 1.70 4.07
C GLY A 12 -25.59 0.50 3.43
N LEU A 13 -26.69 0.74 2.70
CA LEU A 13 -27.36 -0.30 1.91
C LEU A 13 -26.38 -0.92 0.92
N LEU A 14 -26.40 -2.25 0.83
CA LEU A 14 -25.47 -3.03 0.02
C LEU A 14 -26.26 -3.83 -1.02
N VAL A 15 -25.90 -3.63 -2.29
CA VAL A 15 -26.47 -4.36 -3.42
C VAL A 15 -25.39 -5.22 -4.05
N ILE A 16 -25.73 -6.47 -4.36
CA ILE A 16 -24.81 -7.46 -4.89
C ILE A 16 -25.14 -7.71 -6.35
N GLN A 17 -24.13 -7.66 -7.21
CA GLN A 17 -24.19 -8.19 -8.56
C GLN A 17 -23.83 -9.69 -8.51
N PRO A 18 -24.81 -10.61 -8.67
CA PRO A 18 -24.58 -12.03 -8.49
C PRO A 18 -23.74 -12.60 -9.65
N LEU A 19 -22.92 -13.60 -9.33
CA LEU A 19 -22.15 -14.36 -10.35
C LEU A 19 -22.93 -15.53 -10.94
N ARG A 20 -24.01 -15.97 -10.27
CA ARG A 20 -24.88 -17.08 -10.68
C ARG A 20 -26.30 -16.56 -10.83
N ARG A 21 -27.11 -17.24 -11.65
CA ARG A 21 -28.54 -16.93 -11.78
C ARG A 21 -29.21 -17.05 -10.40
N ARG A 22 -29.95 -16.01 -10.02
CA ARG A 22 -30.71 -15.89 -8.77
C ARG A 22 -32.09 -15.35 -9.14
N HIS A 23 -33.11 -15.76 -8.40
CA HIS A 23 -34.47 -15.25 -8.53
C HIS A 23 -34.85 -14.59 -7.20
N CYS A 24 -35.76 -13.62 -7.25
CA CYS A 24 -36.30 -12.97 -6.07
C CYS A 24 -37.09 -14.00 -5.26
N ALA A 25 -36.88 -14.06 -3.95
CA ALA A 25 -37.62 -14.97 -3.07
C ALA A 25 -39.07 -14.52 -2.82
N GLU A 26 -39.44 -13.29 -3.19
CA GLU A 26 -40.80 -12.75 -3.01
C GLU A 26 -41.61 -12.85 -4.30
N CYS A 27 -41.27 -12.03 -5.31
CA CYS A 27 -42.00 -12.00 -6.58
C CYS A 27 -41.63 -13.14 -7.53
N ARG A 28 -40.64 -13.98 -7.18
CA ARG A 28 -40.09 -15.05 -8.04
C ARG A 28 -39.48 -14.58 -9.37
N GLY A 29 -39.38 -13.26 -9.58
CA GLY A 29 -38.79 -12.66 -10.76
C GLY A 29 -37.29 -12.91 -10.88
N GLY A 30 -36.80 -13.05 -12.11
CA GLY A 30 -35.37 -13.21 -12.39
C GLY A 30 -35.11 -13.69 -13.82
N PRO A 31 -33.83 -13.89 -14.19
CA PRO A 31 -32.65 -13.82 -13.34
C PRO A 31 -32.29 -12.38 -12.91
N LEU A 32 -31.95 -12.19 -11.63
CA LEU A 32 -31.59 -10.88 -11.07
C LEU A 32 -30.20 -10.43 -11.53
N SER A 33 -30.12 -9.22 -12.09
CA SER A 33 -28.85 -8.54 -12.42
C SER A 33 -28.22 -7.85 -11.21
N LEU A 34 -29.06 -7.41 -10.26
CA LEU A 34 -28.73 -6.82 -8.98
C LEU A 34 -29.69 -7.38 -7.92
N LEU A 35 -29.20 -7.66 -6.72
CA LEU A 35 -30.01 -8.16 -5.62
C LEU A 35 -29.59 -7.55 -4.29
N VAL A 36 -30.55 -7.47 -3.37
CA VAL A 36 -30.31 -7.23 -1.94
C VAL A 36 -30.50 -8.57 -1.22
N VAL A 37 -29.76 -8.77 -0.12
CA VAL A 37 -30.01 -9.90 0.77
C VAL A 37 -30.73 -9.36 2.01
N GLU A 38 -31.99 -9.74 2.16
CA GLU A 38 -32.84 -9.38 3.30
C GLU A 38 -33.31 -10.67 3.96
N ASP A 39 -33.16 -10.77 5.28
CA ASP A 39 -33.47 -11.98 6.06
C ASP A 39 -32.83 -13.27 5.49
N GLY A 40 -31.62 -13.14 4.94
CA GLY A 40 -30.89 -14.26 4.32
C GLY A 40 -31.42 -14.68 2.93
N ALA A 41 -32.44 -14.02 2.40
CA ALA A 41 -33.05 -14.32 1.11
C ALA A 41 -32.74 -13.23 0.06
N PRO A 42 -32.56 -13.60 -1.22
CA PRO A 42 -32.35 -12.62 -2.29
C PRO A 42 -33.66 -11.90 -2.66
N ARG A 43 -33.64 -10.57 -2.66
CA ARG A 43 -34.72 -9.71 -3.16
C ARG A 43 -34.29 -8.96 -4.42
N CYS A 44 -35.22 -8.73 -5.36
CA CYS A 44 -34.97 -7.79 -6.46
C CYS A 44 -34.98 -6.35 -5.94
N LEU A 45 -34.55 -5.39 -6.76
CA LEU A 45 -34.54 -3.99 -6.36
C LEU A 45 -35.95 -3.46 -6.06
N ASP A 46 -36.96 -3.88 -6.82
CA ASP A 46 -38.34 -3.42 -6.60
C ASP A 46 -38.92 -3.91 -5.28
N CYS A 47 -38.75 -5.21 -4.96
CA CYS A 47 -39.19 -5.78 -3.68
C CYS A 47 -38.42 -5.23 -2.48
N ALA A 48 -37.21 -4.71 -2.68
CA ALA A 48 -36.40 -4.07 -1.65
C ALA A 48 -36.58 -2.54 -1.62
N ASP A 49 -37.59 -2.00 -2.30
CA ASP A 49 -37.87 -0.56 -2.44
C ASP A 49 -36.73 0.29 -3.03
N LEU A 50 -35.79 -0.34 -3.75
CA LEU A 50 -34.66 0.31 -4.43
C LEU A 50 -34.85 0.43 -5.96
N GLY A 51 -35.99 -0.03 -6.49
CA GLY A 51 -36.28 -0.06 -7.94
C GLY A 51 -36.26 1.32 -8.62
N HIS A 52 -36.51 2.37 -7.87
CA HIS A 52 -36.50 3.76 -8.34
C HIS A 52 -35.11 4.39 -8.42
N LEU A 53 -34.06 3.68 -7.98
CA LEU A 53 -32.69 4.18 -8.01
C LEU A 53 -32.00 3.84 -9.33
N VAL A 54 -31.21 4.79 -9.83
CA VAL A 54 -30.41 4.64 -11.04
C VAL A 54 -29.00 4.15 -10.71
N PHE A 55 -28.49 3.22 -11.50
CA PHE A 55 -27.15 2.67 -11.30
C PHE A 55 -26.07 3.55 -11.93
N LEU A 56 -25.21 4.11 -11.09
CA LEU A 56 -24.02 4.84 -11.50
C LEU A 56 -22.77 3.94 -11.37
N PRO A 57 -22.12 3.56 -12.48
CA PRO A 57 -20.89 2.76 -12.44
C PRO A 57 -19.73 3.54 -11.82
N ARG A 58 -18.75 2.81 -11.29
CA ARG A 58 -17.49 3.41 -10.79
C ARG A 58 -16.72 4.09 -11.93
N GLY A 59 -16.06 5.20 -11.63
CA GLY A 59 -15.19 5.89 -12.59
C GLY A 59 -14.83 7.28 -12.11
N ASP A 60 -15.73 8.24 -12.33
CA ASP A 60 -15.56 9.60 -11.81
C ASP A 60 -15.87 9.61 -10.30
N THR A 61 -14.81 9.77 -9.50
CA THR A 61 -14.91 9.83 -8.04
C THR A 61 -15.66 11.07 -7.56
N ALA A 62 -15.55 12.20 -8.27
CA ALA A 62 -16.29 13.40 -7.92
C ALA A 62 -17.79 13.21 -8.18
N LEU A 63 -18.15 12.66 -9.35
CA LEU A 63 -19.54 12.36 -9.69
C LEU A 63 -20.16 11.33 -8.74
N THR A 64 -19.45 10.22 -8.47
CA THR A 64 -19.94 9.17 -7.56
C THR A 64 -20.12 9.67 -6.14
N ARG A 65 -19.21 10.54 -5.65
CA ARG A 65 -19.31 11.14 -4.31
C ARG A 65 -20.49 12.11 -4.26
N ARG A 66 -20.59 13.03 -5.22
CA ARG A 66 -21.66 14.05 -5.26
C ARG A 66 -23.03 13.42 -5.43
N SER A 67 -23.18 12.44 -6.32
CA SER A 67 -24.49 11.79 -6.52
C SER A 67 -25.01 11.14 -5.24
N ARG A 68 -24.12 10.62 -4.37
CA ARG A 68 -24.48 10.12 -3.04
C ARG A 68 -24.82 11.21 -2.04
N GLU A 69 -24.16 12.36 -2.11
CA GLU A 69 -24.43 13.52 -1.25
C GLU A 69 -25.75 14.20 -1.63
N GLU A 70 -26.06 14.24 -2.92
CA GLU A 70 -27.26 14.88 -3.47
C GLU A 70 -28.48 13.95 -3.45
N SER A 71 -28.32 12.65 -3.16
CA SER A 71 -29.42 11.69 -3.05
C SER A 71 -29.78 11.43 -1.59
N SER A 72 -31.08 11.35 -1.30
CA SER A 72 -31.54 10.99 0.05
C SER A 72 -31.32 9.50 0.33
N LEU A 73 -31.54 8.65 -0.67
CA LEU A 73 -31.28 7.22 -0.64
C LEU A 73 -30.11 6.84 -1.56
N SER A 74 -29.20 5.99 -1.07
CA SER A 74 -28.15 5.40 -1.91
C SER A 74 -27.70 4.03 -1.43
N ALA A 75 -27.35 3.16 -2.38
CA ALA A 75 -26.87 1.80 -2.09
C ALA A 75 -25.57 1.48 -2.84
N VAL A 76 -24.59 0.90 -2.15
CA VAL A 76 -23.30 0.54 -2.76
C VAL A 76 -23.43 -0.78 -3.51
N VAL A 77 -23.04 -0.79 -4.78
CA VAL A 77 -23.06 -2.02 -5.59
C VAL A 77 -21.69 -2.70 -5.55
N VAL A 78 -21.68 -3.99 -5.19
CA VAL A 78 -20.48 -4.82 -5.13
C VAL A 78 -20.61 -6.06 -5.99
N ARG A 79 -19.47 -6.60 -6.43
CA ARG A 79 -19.38 -7.86 -7.15
C ARG A 79 -18.22 -8.67 -6.62
N PHE A 80 -18.41 -9.98 -6.46
CA PHE A 80 -17.34 -10.86 -6.04
C PHE A 80 -16.30 -11.05 -7.16
N ASN A 81 -15.03 -10.75 -6.88
CA ASN A 81 -13.92 -11.02 -7.77
C ASN A 81 -13.32 -12.39 -7.45
N ARG A 82 -13.60 -13.39 -8.30
CA ARG A 82 -13.11 -14.77 -8.13
C ARG A 82 -11.58 -14.86 -8.08
N ARG A 83 -10.86 -14.04 -8.85
CA ARG A 83 -9.39 -14.09 -8.92
C ARG A 83 -8.75 -13.57 -7.63
N ARG A 84 -9.39 -12.60 -6.96
CA ARG A 84 -8.86 -11.96 -5.74
C ARG A 84 -9.55 -12.43 -4.46
N GLY A 85 -10.53 -13.32 -4.55
CA GLY A 85 -11.24 -13.90 -3.40
C GLY A 85 -12.02 -12.88 -2.56
N ARG A 86 -12.43 -11.74 -3.12
CA ARG A 86 -13.07 -10.66 -2.35
C ARG A 86 -14.11 -9.90 -3.15
N TYR A 87 -15.02 -9.21 -2.46
CA TYR A 87 -15.94 -8.26 -3.08
C TYR A 87 -15.23 -6.97 -3.50
N GLU A 88 -15.56 -6.49 -4.70
CA GLU A 88 -15.10 -5.22 -5.23
C GLU A 88 -16.30 -4.33 -5.53
N ARG A 89 -16.18 -3.05 -5.16
CA ARG A 89 -17.16 -2.04 -5.50
C ARG A 89 -17.21 -1.84 -7.01
N GLN A 90 -18.42 -1.95 -7.56
CA GLN A 90 -18.72 -1.74 -8.99
C GLN A 90 -19.34 -0.37 -9.26
N GLY A 91 -20.03 0.21 -8.29
CA GLY A 91 -20.72 1.48 -8.46
C GLY A 91 -21.58 1.84 -7.26
N VAL A 92 -22.61 2.63 -7.51
CA VAL A 92 -23.61 3.05 -6.52
C VAL A 92 -24.97 3.21 -7.20
N LEU A 93 -26.03 2.87 -6.50
CA LEU A 93 -27.41 3.22 -6.83
C LEU A 93 -27.75 4.54 -6.12
N VAL A 94 -28.31 5.49 -6.86
CA VAL A 94 -28.61 6.85 -6.41
C VAL A 94 -29.94 7.30 -7.01
N GLU A 95 -30.52 8.36 -6.48
CA GLU A 95 -31.74 8.94 -7.06
C GLU A 95 -31.40 9.65 -8.38
N GLU A 96 -32.30 9.56 -9.36
CA GLU A 96 -32.13 10.23 -10.66
C GLU A 96 -31.95 11.74 -10.51
N ALA A 97 -32.78 12.38 -9.68
CA ALA A 97 -32.67 13.80 -9.39
C ALA A 97 -31.34 14.17 -8.69
N GLY A 98 -30.84 13.29 -7.81
CA GLY A 98 -29.54 13.46 -7.16
C GLY A 98 -28.38 13.34 -8.14
N LEU A 99 -28.45 12.39 -9.07
CA LEU A 99 -27.49 12.25 -10.16
C LEU A 99 -27.48 13.49 -11.07
N ALA A 100 -28.64 13.97 -11.52
CA ALA A 100 -28.74 15.14 -12.39
C ALA A 100 -28.14 16.40 -11.75
N ARG A 101 -28.42 16.65 -10.45
CA ARG A 101 -27.78 17.74 -9.70
C ARG A 101 -26.27 17.58 -9.60
N ALA A 102 -25.80 16.36 -9.36
CA ALA A 102 -24.37 16.07 -9.28
C ALA A 102 -23.66 16.27 -10.63
N GLU A 103 -24.29 15.92 -11.74
CA GLU A 103 -23.78 16.12 -13.11
C GLU A 103 -23.66 17.60 -13.44
N ALA A 104 -24.71 18.40 -13.19
CA ALA A 104 -24.70 19.84 -13.40
C ALA A 104 -23.54 20.50 -12.62
N ARG A 105 -23.42 20.19 -11.33
CA ARG A 105 -22.32 20.69 -10.48
C ARG A 105 -20.94 20.22 -10.96
N CYS A 106 -20.82 19.01 -11.49
CA CYS A 106 -19.59 18.49 -12.08
C CYS A 106 -19.18 19.20 -13.36
N LEU A 107 -20.15 19.63 -14.16
CA LEU A 107 -19.94 20.39 -15.38
C LEU A 107 -19.48 21.82 -15.05
N GLU A 108 -20.16 22.48 -14.11
CA GLU A 108 -19.83 23.84 -13.65
C GLU A 108 -18.38 23.98 -13.18
N ASP A 109 -17.89 23.00 -12.41
CA ASP A 109 -16.55 23.05 -11.83
C ASP A 109 -15.48 22.29 -12.63
N ALA A 110 -15.83 21.73 -13.79
CA ALA A 110 -14.95 20.88 -14.60
C ALA A 110 -13.63 21.59 -14.96
N GLU A 111 -13.72 22.81 -15.46
CA GLU A 111 -12.54 23.58 -15.88
C GLU A 111 -11.72 24.04 -14.68
N ALA A 112 -12.36 24.44 -13.58
CA ALA A 112 -11.66 24.78 -12.35
C ALA A 112 -10.87 23.57 -11.79
N ARG A 113 -11.47 22.38 -11.80
CA ARG A 113 -10.81 21.12 -11.44
C ARG A 113 -9.67 20.79 -12.39
N ARG A 114 -9.86 20.97 -13.71
CA ARG A 114 -8.81 20.76 -14.71
C ARG A 114 -7.60 21.66 -14.48
N ARG A 115 -7.83 22.97 -14.29
CA ARG A 115 -6.75 23.93 -13.98
C ARG A 115 -6.02 23.61 -12.69
N ARG A 116 -6.74 23.23 -11.62
CA ARG A 116 -6.13 22.77 -10.36
C ARG A 116 -5.25 21.54 -10.58
N ARG A 117 -5.74 20.51 -11.31
CA ARG A 117 -4.95 19.32 -11.65
C ARG A 117 -3.68 19.67 -12.42
N MET A 118 -3.76 20.57 -13.40
CA MET A 118 -2.60 21.02 -14.16
C MET A 118 -1.57 21.75 -13.28
N ARG A 119 -2.02 22.69 -12.43
CA ARG A 119 -1.13 23.39 -11.49
C ARG A 119 -0.47 22.43 -10.51
N ASP A 120 -1.24 21.49 -9.96
CA ASP A 120 -0.70 20.50 -9.04
C ASP A 120 0.26 19.54 -9.73
N ALA A 121 0.02 19.18 -10.99
CA ALA A 121 0.94 18.36 -11.78
C ALA A 121 2.26 19.11 -12.01
N ARG A 122 2.21 20.39 -12.37
CA ARG A 122 3.40 21.25 -12.50
C ARG A 122 4.16 21.38 -11.17
N ARG A 123 3.45 21.66 -10.07
CA ARG A 123 4.04 21.77 -8.73
C ARG A 123 4.74 20.46 -8.35
N ARG A 124 4.07 19.32 -8.55
CA ARG A 124 4.63 17.98 -8.29
C ARG A 124 5.86 17.68 -9.14
N ALA A 125 5.85 18.04 -10.42
CA ALA A 125 7.02 17.85 -11.28
C ALA A 125 8.22 18.69 -10.77
N ALA A 126 7.98 19.94 -10.37
CA ALA A 126 9.03 20.79 -9.80
C ALA A 126 9.53 20.29 -8.42
N GLU A 127 8.67 19.67 -7.62
CA GLU A 127 9.07 18.99 -6.38
C GLU A 127 9.91 17.74 -6.67
N ASP A 128 9.57 16.95 -7.69
CA ASP A 128 10.30 15.74 -8.06
C ASP A 128 11.70 16.06 -8.60
N VAL A 129 11.87 17.15 -9.35
CA VAL A 129 13.19 17.65 -9.79
C VAL A 129 14.03 18.04 -8.56
N ARG A 130 13.49 18.89 -7.68
CA ARG A 130 14.19 19.32 -6.45
C ARG A 130 14.57 18.15 -5.55
N PHE A 131 13.68 17.17 -5.41
CA PHE A 131 13.96 15.96 -4.65
C PHE A 131 15.11 15.16 -5.28
N THR A 132 15.14 15.03 -6.60
CA THR A 132 16.21 14.34 -7.33
C THR A 132 17.56 15.04 -7.16
N GLU A 133 17.59 16.37 -7.27
CA GLU A 133 18.81 17.16 -7.06
C GLU A 133 19.33 17.02 -5.63
N ALA A 134 18.45 17.15 -4.63
CA ALA A 134 18.82 16.99 -3.22
C ALA A 134 19.30 15.56 -2.91
N PHE A 135 18.68 14.54 -3.52
CA PHE A 135 19.12 13.16 -3.38
C PHE A 135 20.52 12.94 -3.96
N ALA A 136 20.81 13.50 -5.15
CA ALA A 136 22.13 13.42 -5.77
C ALA A 136 23.19 14.12 -4.92
N ALA A 137 22.86 15.28 -4.35
CA ALA A 137 23.76 16.00 -3.45
C ALA A 137 24.08 15.19 -2.18
N GLU A 138 23.07 14.54 -1.59
CA GLU A 138 23.27 13.70 -0.40
C GLU A 138 24.08 12.43 -0.72
N ILE A 139 23.92 11.83 -1.90
CA ILE A 139 24.83 10.77 -2.36
C ILE A 139 26.26 11.30 -2.41
N GLY A 140 26.50 12.46 -3.02
CA GLY A 140 27.84 13.05 -3.11
C GLY A 140 28.45 13.36 -1.74
N ARG A 141 27.63 13.74 -0.76
CA ARG A 141 28.08 13.95 0.63
C ARG A 141 28.50 12.64 1.32
N LEU A 142 27.79 11.55 1.07
CA LEU A 142 28.04 10.24 1.69
C LEU A 142 29.11 9.42 0.95
N PHE A 143 29.28 9.68 -0.35
CA PHE A 143 30.16 8.96 -1.26
C PHE A 143 30.91 9.97 -2.15
N PRO A 144 31.92 10.69 -1.62
CA PRO A 144 32.61 11.78 -2.32
C PRO A 144 33.33 11.34 -3.60
N GLU A 145 33.85 10.11 -3.62
CA GLU A 145 34.57 9.54 -4.77
C GLU A 145 33.62 8.89 -5.81
N CYS A 146 32.30 8.97 -5.60
CA CYS A 146 31.31 8.50 -6.57
C CYS A 146 31.24 9.46 -7.77
N PRO A 147 31.33 8.97 -9.02
CA PRO A 147 31.18 9.82 -10.20
C PRO A 147 29.86 10.59 -10.18
N THR A 148 29.89 11.90 -10.50
CA THR A 148 28.70 12.76 -10.43
C THR A 148 27.56 12.26 -11.32
N GLU A 149 27.87 11.74 -12.51
CA GLU A 149 26.88 11.13 -13.40
C GLU A 149 26.23 9.90 -12.76
N ARG A 150 27.02 9.07 -12.06
CA ARG A 150 26.53 7.89 -11.33
C ARG A 150 25.59 8.29 -10.20
N ALA A 151 25.95 9.28 -9.39
CA ALA A 151 25.10 9.81 -8.33
C ALA A 151 23.76 10.36 -8.88
N ARG A 152 23.81 11.11 -9.99
CA ARG A 152 22.61 11.63 -10.67
C ARG A 152 21.73 10.51 -11.23
N ALA A 153 22.31 9.47 -11.82
CA ALA A 153 21.56 8.31 -12.33
C ALA A 153 20.85 7.54 -11.19
N ILE A 154 21.54 7.33 -10.06
CA ILE A 154 20.97 6.70 -8.87
C ILE A 154 19.81 7.54 -8.33
N ALA A 155 20.02 8.85 -8.19
CA ALA A 155 19.00 9.78 -7.71
C ALA A 155 17.78 9.79 -8.64
N ALA A 156 17.98 9.92 -9.96
CA ALA A 156 16.89 9.89 -10.93
C ALA A 156 16.08 8.59 -10.82
N HIS A 157 16.76 7.44 -10.73
CA HIS A 157 16.11 6.14 -10.57
C HIS A 157 15.35 6.00 -9.24
N ALA A 158 15.92 6.49 -8.13
CA ALA A 158 15.29 6.46 -6.81
C ALA A 158 14.08 7.40 -6.70
N SER A 159 14.05 8.47 -7.49
CA SER A 159 13.00 9.50 -7.52
C SER A 159 11.81 9.16 -8.41
N VAL A 160 11.89 8.13 -9.27
CA VAL A 160 10.76 7.73 -10.14
C VAL A 160 9.56 7.30 -9.30
N ARG A 161 8.48 8.08 -9.39
CA ARG A 161 7.21 7.82 -8.67
C ARG A 161 6.56 6.51 -9.15
N GLY A 162 6.09 5.70 -8.20
CA GLY A 162 5.28 4.51 -8.47
C GLY A 162 6.03 3.17 -8.38
N SER A 163 7.36 3.18 -8.17
CA SER A 163 8.17 1.97 -8.04
C SER A 163 8.16 1.34 -6.63
N GLY A 164 7.50 1.99 -5.65
CA GLY A 164 7.55 1.58 -4.24
C GLY A 164 8.88 1.92 -3.54
N ARG A 165 9.75 2.72 -4.14
CA ARG A 165 11.08 3.05 -3.60
C ARG A 165 11.12 4.45 -2.96
N VAL A 166 11.95 4.52 -1.91
CA VAL A 166 12.48 5.64 -1.11
C VAL A 166 11.71 6.97 -1.13
N GLY A 167 11.46 7.63 -2.26
CA GLY A 167 10.84 8.96 -2.35
C GLY A 167 9.45 9.17 -1.72
N ARG A 168 8.75 8.11 -1.26
CA ARG A 168 7.49 8.25 -0.48
C ARG A 168 7.56 7.77 0.97
N SER A 169 8.59 7.02 1.38
CA SER A 169 8.76 6.68 2.80
C SER A 169 9.16 7.92 3.59
N ALA A 170 8.83 7.98 4.88
CA ALA A 170 9.21 9.12 5.72
C ALA A 170 10.74 9.33 5.70
N ALA A 171 11.49 8.23 5.84
CA ALA A 171 12.96 8.22 5.77
C ALA A 171 13.49 8.70 4.41
N GLY A 172 12.88 8.29 3.30
CA GLY A 172 13.33 8.71 1.98
C GLY A 172 12.94 10.14 1.61
N ARG A 173 11.81 10.65 2.10
CA ARG A 173 11.47 12.08 2.00
C ARG A 173 12.39 12.96 2.85
N ALA A 174 12.81 12.45 4.00
CA ALA A 174 13.79 13.10 4.86
C ALA A 174 15.24 12.96 4.37
N LEU A 175 15.46 12.25 3.23
CA LEU A 175 16.78 11.94 2.70
C LEU A 175 17.72 11.39 3.79
N SER A 176 17.20 10.50 4.65
CA SER A 176 18.02 9.95 5.72
C SER A 176 19.20 9.16 5.13
N GLY A 177 20.38 9.28 5.73
CA GLY A 177 21.58 8.64 5.22
C GLY A 177 21.40 7.13 5.00
N ALA A 178 20.71 6.42 5.89
CA ALA A 178 20.39 5.00 5.72
C ALA A 178 19.52 4.72 4.48
N ALA A 179 18.55 5.57 4.18
CA ALA A 179 17.70 5.43 3.00
C ALA A 179 18.48 5.71 1.70
N VAL A 180 19.36 6.71 1.72
CA VAL A 180 20.25 7.04 0.59
C VAL A 180 21.24 5.91 0.35
N VAL A 181 21.93 5.43 1.38
CA VAL A 181 22.84 4.27 1.28
C VAL A 181 22.11 3.04 0.74
N SER A 182 20.89 2.76 1.22
CA SER A 182 20.10 1.63 0.72
C SER A 182 19.80 1.74 -0.78
N ALA A 183 19.50 2.94 -1.28
CA ALA A 183 19.28 3.18 -2.71
C ALA A 183 20.57 3.01 -3.53
N VAL A 184 21.70 3.50 -3.03
CA VAL A 184 23.01 3.33 -3.67
C VAL A 184 23.38 1.84 -3.74
N VAL A 185 23.28 1.11 -2.62
CA VAL A 185 23.50 -0.35 -2.56
C VAL A 185 22.61 -1.08 -3.55
N ALA A 186 21.34 -0.69 -3.66
CA ALA A 186 20.41 -1.29 -4.61
C ALA A 186 20.86 -1.02 -6.06
N SER A 187 21.30 0.19 -6.38
CA SER A 187 21.82 0.50 -7.72
C SER A 187 23.08 -0.30 -8.04
N VAL A 188 24.04 -0.35 -7.11
CA VAL A 188 25.30 -1.09 -7.30
C VAL A 188 25.02 -2.57 -7.54
N ARG A 189 24.13 -3.15 -6.75
CA ARG A 189 23.67 -4.53 -6.95
C ARG A 189 23.17 -4.80 -8.37
N HIS A 190 22.33 -3.93 -8.93
CA HIS A 190 21.71 -4.21 -10.22
C HIS A 190 22.60 -3.86 -11.43
N VAL A 191 23.49 -2.88 -11.30
CA VAL A 191 24.27 -2.36 -12.42
C VAL A 191 25.71 -2.87 -12.42
N ASP A 192 26.32 -2.97 -11.24
CA ASP A 192 27.75 -3.22 -11.09
C ASP A 192 28.04 -4.69 -10.73
N THR A 193 27.02 -5.56 -10.66
CA THR A 193 27.18 -6.98 -10.33
C THR A 193 26.29 -7.87 -11.22
N PRO A 194 26.58 -9.17 -11.36
CA PRO A 194 25.76 -10.10 -12.17
C PRO A 194 24.43 -10.48 -11.49
N TYR A 195 23.92 -9.66 -10.57
CA TYR A 195 22.72 -9.96 -9.79
C TYR A 195 21.52 -10.32 -10.66
N ASP A 196 21.26 -9.53 -11.70
CA ASP A 196 20.12 -9.74 -12.58
C ASP A 196 20.28 -11.04 -13.38
N GLN A 197 21.50 -11.37 -13.81
CA GLN A 197 21.80 -12.64 -14.48
C GLN A 197 21.55 -13.84 -13.55
N LEU A 198 21.98 -13.76 -12.29
CA LEU A 198 21.73 -14.80 -11.28
C LEU A 198 20.23 -15.02 -11.04
N LEU A 199 19.44 -13.94 -10.99
CA LEU A 199 17.98 -14.06 -10.85
C LEU A 199 17.35 -14.71 -12.08
N MET A 200 17.80 -14.34 -13.28
CA MET A 200 17.30 -14.91 -14.53
C MET A 200 17.70 -16.39 -14.70
N SER A 201 18.83 -16.81 -14.14
CA SER A 201 19.25 -18.21 -14.09
C SER A 201 18.60 -19.01 -12.96
N GLY A 202 17.58 -18.46 -12.28
CA GLY A 202 16.81 -19.15 -11.25
C GLY A 202 17.42 -19.17 -9.84
N VAL A 203 18.53 -18.45 -9.60
CA VAL A 203 19.14 -18.38 -8.27
C VAL A 203 18.21 -17.61 -7.32
N ALA A 204 17.97 -18.18 -6.13
CA ALA A 204 17.13 -17.54 -5.12
C ALA A 204 17.73 -16.19 -4.67
N ARG A 205 16.87 -15.19 -4.41
CA ARG A 205 17.31 -13.80 -4.10
C ARG A 205 18.30 -13.69 -2.95
N HIS A 206 18.13 -14.50 -1.91
CA HIS A 206 19.03 -14.48 -0.75
C HIS A 206 20.43 -14.99 -1.13
N GLU A 207 20.49 -16.06 -1.92
CA GLU A 207 21.74 -16.62 -2.42
C GLU A 207 22.43 -15.69 -3.42
N ALA A 208 21.67 -15.11 -4.36
CA ALA A 208 22.19 -14.13 -5.28
C ALA A 208 22.80 -12.91 -4.54
N ARG A 209 22.13 -12.42 -3.48
CA ARG A 209 22.66 -11.33 -2.63
C ARG A 209 23.92 -11.72 -1.88
N ARG A 210 24.00 -12.95 -1.37
CA ARG A 210 25.19 -13.48 -0.69
C ARG A 210 26.39 -13.51 -1.63
N ARG A 211 26.21 -14.02 -2.86
CA ARG A 211 27.30 -14.14 -3.86
C ARG A 211 27.88 -12.78 -4.27
N ILE A 212 27.04 -11.78 -4.47
CA ILE A 212 27.48 -10.45 -4.92
C ILE A 212 27.95 -9.54 -3.78
N ALA A 213 27.78 -9.94 -2.52
CA ALA A 213 27.97 -9.04 -1.37
C ALA A 213 29.37 -8.40 -1.36
N ALA A 214 30.41 -9.20 -1.59
CA ALA A 214 31.79 -8.71 -1.68
C ALA A 214 32.00 -7.73 -2.84
N GLY A 215 31.39 -8.01 -4.01
CA GLY A 215 31.47 -7.12 -5.17
C GLY A 215 30.77 -5.78 -4.93
N VAL A 216 29.62 -5.78 -4.25
CA VAL A 216 28.91 -4.56 -3.85
C VAL A 216 29.77 -3.75 -2.87
N GLU A 217 30.31 -4.37 -1.82
CA GLU A 217 31.15 -3.68 -0.84
C GLU A 217 32.43 -3.11 -1.47
N ALA A 218 33.06 -3.83 -2.41
CA ALA A 218 34.25 -3.32 -3.11
C ALA A 218 33.96 -2.03 -3.89
N VAL A 219 32.83 -1.96 -4.60
CA VAL A 219 32.42 -0.74 -5.31
C VAL A 219 32.13 0.40 -4.33
N LEU A 220 31.41 0.12 -3.24
CA LEU A 220 31.08 1.14 -2.25
C LEU A 220 32.31 1.66 -1.48
N ALA A 221 33.28 0.78 -1.20
CA ALA A 221 34.54 1.15 -0.57
C ALA A 221 35.34 2.11 -1.46
N GLY A 222 35.35 1.89 -2.78
CA GLY A 222 35.97 2.79 -3.73
C GLY A 222 35.30 4.17 -3.86
N TRP A 223 34.10 4.35 -3.30
CA TRP A 223 33.39 5.64 -3.29
C TRP A 223 33.41 6.37 -1.96
N ARG A 224 33.89 5.71 -0.90
CA ARG A 224 34.11 6.33 0.40
C ARG A 224 35.47 7.03 0.40
N PRO A 225 35.67 8.08 1.22
CA PRO A 225 36.98 8.66 1.35
C PRO A 225 37.97 7.58 1.78
N ALA A 226 39.16 7.56 1.18
CA ALA A 226 40.27 6.83 1.77
C ALA A 226 40.44 7.37 3.19
N GLU A 227 40.41 6.50 4.20
CA GLU A 227 40.78 6.91 5.56
C GLU A 227 42.20 7.50 5.46
N ALA A 228 42.33 8.83 5.44
CA ALA A 228 43.61 9.48 5.61
C ALA A 228 44.17 8.98 6.93
N GLY A 229 45.38 8.42 6.86
CA GLY A 229 45.94 7.52 7.87
C GLY A 229 45.67 7.97 9.31
N ARG A 230 45.10 7.05 10.10
CA ARG A 230 45.49 6.95 11.49
C ARG A 230 46.98 6.60 11.49
N THR A 231 47.84 7.60 11.61
CA THR A 231 49.22 7.39 12.06
C THR A 231 49.09 6.79 13.46
N ALA A 232 49.34 5.48 13.53
CA ALA A 232 49.94 4.88 14.71
C ALA A 232 51.29 5.58 14.94
N GLU A 233 51.68 5.72 16.20
CA GLU A 233 52.90 6.39 16.70
C GLU A 233 52.70 7.88 17.00
N ASP A 234 52.13 8.16 18.19
CA ASP A 234 52.85 8.80 19.31
C ASP A 234 51.93 8.90 20.56
N GLU A 235 52.54 8.73 21.74
CA GLU A 235 51.96 8.83 23.11
C GLU A 235 51.48 7.52 23.78
N GLU A 236 52.31 6.48 23.75
CA GLU A 236 52.67 5.80 25.01
C GLU A 236 54.01 6.39 25.47
N GLU A 237 53.97 7.20 26.54
CA GLU A 237 54.98 7.33 27.61
C GLU A 237 55.05 8.78 28.18
N GLU A 238 54.06 9.15 29.01
CA GLU A 238 54.39 9.92 30.23
C GLU A 238 53.72 9.24 31.43
N VAL A 239 54.56 8.48 32.12
CA VAL A 239 54.26 7.70 33.30
C VAL A 239 54.23 8.63 34.51
N GLY A 240 53.23 8.49 35.40
CA GLY A 240 53.50 8.61 36.84
C GLY A 240 52.54 9.42 37.71
N TRP A 241 51.65 8.68 38.39
CA TRP A 241 51.40 8.74 39.85
C TRP A 241 50.56 9.93 40.38
N THR A 242 49.45 9.84 41.14
CA THR A 242 48.87 8.96 42.19
C THR A 242 47.34 9.22 42.13
N GLY A 243 46.38 8.34 42.40
CA GLY A 243 46.21 7.41 43.50
C GLY A 243 44.72 7.35 43.92
N ARG A 244 44.28 6.16 44.33
CA ARG A 244 43.07 5.81 45.12
C ARG A 244 41.70 5.67 44.43
N SER A 245 41.34 4.40 44.22
CA SER A 245 40.17 3.69 44.78
C SER A 245 38.91 4.49 45.12
N ARG A 246 37.77 4.09 44.52
CA ARG A 246 36.65 3.43 45.24
C ARG A 246 35.58 2.88 44.30
N MET A 247 35.10 1.72 44.72
CA MET A 247 33.88 1.02 44.30
C MET A 247 32.65 1.91 44.18
N ALA A 248 31.79 1.63 43.21
CA ALA A 248 30.33 1.60 43.41
C ALA A 248 29.63 0.84 42.28
N SER A 249 29.12 -0.33 42.64
CA SER A 249 28.07 -1.08 41.97
C SER A 249 26.74 -0.32 41.99
N ARG A 250 25.95 -0.47 40.91
CA ARG A 250 24.47 -0.36 40.77
C ARG A 250 24.21 -0.35 39.26
N GLY A 251 23.50 -1.28 38.61
CA GLY A 251 22.35 -2.07 39.04
C GLY A 251 21.06 -1.36 38.61
N SER A 252 20.52 -1.71 37.43
CA SER A 252 19.13 -1.52 36.92
C SER A 252 19.18 -1.46 35.39
N GLY A 253 18.34 -2.11 34.58
CA GLY A 253 17.18 -2.96 34.79
C GLY A 253 16.64 -3.25 33.39
N MET A 254 16.60 -4.52 32.98
CA MET A 254 16.11 -4.96 31.67
C MET A 254 14.57 -4.94 31.69
N GLY A 255 13.98 -3.95 31.03
CA GLY A 255 12.54 -3.91 30.74
C GLY A 255 12.20 -4.76 29.51
N SER A 256 11.79 -6.01 29.74
CA SER A 256 11.17 -6.87 28.74
C SER A 256 9.73 -6.43 28.50
N VAL A 257 9.42 -5.94 27.28
CA VAL A 257 8.05 -5.68 26.85
C VAL A 257 7.53 -6.91 26.13
N ALA A 258 6.59 -7.59 26.77
CA ALA A 258 5.87 -8.74 26.27
C ALA A 258 5.03 -8.38 25.03
N VAL A 259 5.33 -9.03 23.90
CA VAL A 259 4.47 -9.07 22.71
C VAL A 259 3.40 -10.13 22.93
N ARG A 260 2.14 -9.70 22.98
CA ARG A 260 0.96 -10.58 23.06
C ARG A 260 0.84 -11.38 21.76
N GLY A 261 0.94 -12.71 21.88
CA GLY A 261 0.58 -13.66 20.83
C GLY A 261 -0.94 -13.81 20.75
N PHE A 262 -1.48 -13.64 19.54
CA PHE A 262 -2.85 -13.98 19.19
C PHE A 262 -2.78 -15.01 18.05
N THR A 263 -2.92 -16.29 18.38
CA THR A 263 -3.08 -17.37 17.42
C THR A 263 -4.35 -18.13 17.76
N GLY A 264 -5.42 -17.84 17.01
CA GLY A 264 -6.55 -18.75 16.88
C GLY A 264 -6.19 -19.82 15.86
N GLY A 265 -6.35 -21.08 16.24
CA GLY A 265 -6.14 -22.25 15.39
C GLY A 265 -7.31 -23.20 15.59
N ASP A 266 -8.11 -23.33 14.53
CA ASP A 266 -9.13 -24.36 14.34
C ASP A 266 -8.49 -25.75 14.29
N GLY A 267 -9.19 -26.73 14.85
CA GLY A 267 -8.88 -28.13 14.64
C GLY A 267 -9.86 -29.03 15.37
N ASP A 268 -10.91 -29.50 14.69
CA ASP A 268 -11.18 -30.93 14.73
C ASP A 268 -11.89 -31.42 13.46
N ALA A 269 -11.33 -32.48 12.90
CA ALA A 269 -11.74 -33.16 11.68
C ALA A 269 -12.04 -34.61 12.04
N GLY A 270 -13.30 -34.93 12.33
CA GLY A 270 -13.76 -36.31 12.49
C GLY A 270 -14.29 -36.88 11.17
N ARG A 271 -13.41 -37.51 10.37
CA ARG A 271 -13.81 -38.46 9.32
C ARG A 271 -14.00 -39.84 9.96
N GLY A 272 -15.20 -40.40 9.85
CA GLY A 272 -15.46 -41.83 10.06
C GLY A 272 -15.98 -42.45 8.77
N LEU A 273 -15.13 -43.23 8.11
CA LEU A 273 -15.47 -44.16 7.02
C LEU A 273 -16.04 -45.45 7.64
N GLY A 274 -17.06 -46.04 7.03
CA GLY A 274 -17.43 -47.43 7.30
C GLY A 274 -18.73 -47.86 6.60
N PRO A 275 -18.74 -48.93 5.77
CA PRO A 275 -19.80 -49.24 4.81
C PRO A 275 -20.80 -50.26 5.36
N MET A 276 -21.89 -50.54 4.61
CA MET A 276 -22.52 -51.87 4.40
C MET A 276 -23.98 -51.70 3.95
N GLY A 277 -24.41 -52.51 2.97
CA GLY A 277 -25.83 -52.87 2.81
C GLY A 277 -26.41 -52.75 1.42
N GLU A 278 -25.98 -53.62 0.49
CA GLU A 278 -26.83 -54.08 -0.60
C GLU A 278 -28.01 -54.88 -0.02
N THR A 279 -29.26 -54.53 -0.37
CA THR A 279 -30.35 -55.51 -0.55
C THR A 279 -31.35 -55.03 -1.61
N ARG A 280 -31.25 -55.73 -2.74
CA ARG A 280 -32.29 -56.18 -3.70
C ARG A 280 -33.78 -55.80 -3.52
N SER A 281 -34.39 -55.58 -4.69
CA SER A 281 -35.72 -56.04 -5.14
C SER A 281 -36.98 -55.46 -4.49
N SER A 282 -37.72 -54.61 -5.22
CA SER A 282 -38.82 -54.99 -6.15
C SER A 282 -39.36 -53.74 -6.84
#